data_AF-A0A9R0RIE3-F1
#
_entry.id   AF-A0A9R0RIE3-F1
#
_cell.length_a   1.000
_cell.length_b   1.000
_cell.length_c   1.000
_cell.angle_alpha   90.00
_cell.angle_beta   90.00
_cell.angle_gamma   90.00
#
_symmetry.space_group_name_H-M   'P 1'
#
loop_
_entity.id
_entity.type
_entity.pdbx_description
1 polymer ?
#
loop_
_entity_poly.entity_id
_entity_poly.type
_entity_poly.pdbx_seq_one_letter_code
_entity_poly.pdbx_strand_id
1 'polypeptide(L)'
;MATGQIFSKTTQALFYNYKQLPIQRMLDFDFLCGRETPSVAGIINPGSDGFQKLFFGQEEIAIPVHPTIEAACNAHPTADVFINFASMSALKQPTVRVVAIIAEGVPENH
;
A
#
# COMPACT_ATOMS: atom_id res chain seq x y z
N MET A 1 13.28 -14.71 0.56
CA MET A 1 13.98 -13.42 0.73
C MET A 1 15.27 -13.68 1.50
N ALA A 2 16.34 -12.97 1.19
CA ALA A 2 17.59 -13.08 1.96
C ALA A 2 17.43 -12.45 3.35
N THR A 3 18.23 -12.89 4.33
CA THR A 3 18.21 -12.33 5.69
C THR A 3 18.44 -10.81 5.65
N GLY A 4 17.53 -10.04 6.24
CA GLY A 4 17.59 -8.57 6.28
C GLY A 4 16.94 -7.86 5.07
N GLN A 5 16.48 -8.59 4.06
CA GLN A 5 15.80 -7.98 2.91
C GLN A 5 14.36 -7.59 3.27
N ILE A 6 14.07 -6.29 3.18
CA ILE A 6 12.75 -5.74 3.54
C ILE A 6 11.80 -5.71 2.34
N PHE A 7 12.29 -5.45 1.13
CA PHE A 7 11.48 -5.34 -0.09
C PHE A 7 12.05 -6.16 -1.24
N SER A 8 11.21 -6.53 -2.20
CA SER A 8 11.56 -7.28 -3.40
C SER A 8 10.73 -6.83 -4.61
N LYS A 9 11.07 -7.32 -5.80
CA LYS A 9 10.33 -7.03 -7.04
C LYS A 9 8.86 -7.49 -7.02
N THR A 10 8.50 -8.41 -6.13
CA THR A 10 7.12 -8.92 -5.97
C THR A 10 6.43 -8.36 -4.74
N THR A 11 7.06 -7.45 -3.99
CA THR A 11 6.46 -6.86 -2.80
C THR A 11 5.24 -6.02 -3.17
N GLN A 12 4.15 -6.23 -2.45
CA GLN A 12 2.91 -5.50 -2.60
C GLN A 12 2.54 -4.78 -1.30
N ALA A 13 1.94 -3.62 -1.45
CA ALA A 13 1.59 -2.70 -0.39
C ALA A 13 0.11 -2.36 -0.39
N LEU A 14 -0.44 -2.18 0.81
CA LEU A 14 -1.72 -1.54 1.06
C LEU A 14 -1.48 -0.08 1.46
N PHE A 15 -2.16 0.83 0.77
CA PHE A 15 -1.97 2.27 0.95
C PHE A 15 -3.13 2.86 1.75
N TYR A 16 -2.86 3.35 2.96
CA TYR A 16 -3.88 3.92 3.83
C TYR A 16 -4.10 5.41 3.59
N ASN A 17 -5.37 5.80 3.50
CA ASN A 17 -5.89 7.09 3.05
C ASN A 17 -5.50 7.39 1.59
N TYR A 18 -6.52 7.53 0.73
CA TYR A 18 -6.29 7.79 -0.68
C TYR A 18 -5.50 9.08 -0.91
N LYS A 19 -4.31 8.95 -1.51
CA LYS A 19 -3.47 10.04 -1.99
C LYS A 19 -3.03 9.73 -3.42
N GLN A 20 -3.75 10.27 -4.39
CA GLN A 20 -3.55 9.95 -5.81
C GLN A 20 -2.09 10.11 -6.26
N LEU A 21 -1.46 11.23 -5.94
CA LEU A 21 -0.11 11.54 -6.44
C LEU A 21 0.98 10.59 -5.91
N PRO A 22 1.10 10.32 -4.59
CA PRO A 22 2.01 9.29 -4.08
C PRO A 22 1.77 7.91 -4.69
N ILE A 23 0.51 7.49 -4.82
CA ILE A 23 0.17 6.18 -5.38
C ILE A 23 0.59 6.10 -6.84
N GLN A 24 0.25 7.11 -7.65
CA GLN A 24 0.65 7.15 -9.06
C GLN A 24 2.18 7.13 -9.20
N ARG A 25 2.92 7.85 -8.36
CA ARG A 25 4.39 7.83 -8.38
C ARG A 25 4.99 6.46 -8.04
N MET A 26 4.36 5.69 -7.16
CA MET A 26 4.77 4.31 -6.91
C MET A 26 4.56 3.44 -8.16
N LEU A 27 3.42 3.57 -8.82
CA LEU A 27 3.10 2.83 -10.05
C LEU A 27 4.02 3.22 -11.23
N ASP A 28 4.33 4.51 -11.37
CA ASP A 28 5.28 4.99 -12.37
C ASP A 28 6.67 4.41 -12.14
N PHE A 29 7.12 4.39 -10.88
CA PHE A 29 8.39 3.79 -10.50
C PHE A 29 8.41 2.29 -10.78
N ASP A 30 7.34 1.58 -10.46
CA ASP A 30 7.20 0.15 -10.72
C ASP A 30 7.33 -0.17 -12.21
N PHE A 31 6.65 0.60 -13.06
CA PHE A 31 6.70 0.46 -14.50
C PHE A 31 8.12 0.73 -15.04
N LEU A 32 8.75 1.82 -14.60
CA LEU A 32 10.13 2.16 -14.99
C LEU A 32 11.15 1.11 -14.54
N CYS A 33 10.90 0.43 -13.42
CA CYS A 33 11.71 -0.68 -12.93
C CYS A 33 11.42 -2.01 -13.65
N GLY A 34 10.50 -2.05 -14.62
CA GLY A 34 10.14 -3.26 -15.34
C GLY A 34 9.40 -4.29 -14.50
N ARG A 35 8.64 -3.86 -13.48
CA ARG A 35 7.80 -4.78 -12.71
C ARG A 35 6.62 -5.26 -13.54
N GLU A 36 6.28 -6.54 -13.38
CA GLU A 36 5.11 -7.14 -14.03
C GLU A 36 3.81 -6.86 -13.24
N THR A 37 3.93 -6.56 -11.94
CA THR A 37 2.79 -6.34 -11.06
C THR A 37 2.97 -5.05 -10.27
N PRO A 38 1.93 -4.19 -10.21
CA PRO A 38 1.88 -3.01 -9.36
C PRO A 38 2.30 -3.32 -7.92
N SER A 39 3.10 -2.43 -7.33
CA SER A 39 3.44 -2.49 -5.91
C SER A 39 2.29 -2.06 -5.02
N VAL A 40 1.32 -1.29 -5.51
CA VAL A 40 0.11 -0.93 -4.75
C VAL A 40 -0.99 -1.92 -5.11
N ALA A 41 -1.30 -2.85 -4.20
CA ALA A 41 -2.34 -3.86 -4.41
C ALA A 41 -3.74 -3.32 -4.11
N GLY A 42 -3.85 -2.39 -3.15
CA GLY A 42 -5.13 -1.82 -2.74
C GLY A 42 -4.97 -0.55 -1.94
N ILE A 43 -6.02 0.25 -1.95
CA ILE A 43 -6.14 1.50 -1.20
C ILE A 43 -7.12 1.27 -0.07
N ILE A 44 -6.79 1.72 1.13
CA ILE A 44 -7.71 1.72 2.27
C ILE A 44 -8.20 3.15 2.44
N ASN A 45 -9.50 3.36 2.24
CA ASN A 45 -10.13 4.66 2.41
C ASN A 45 -11.33 4.50 3.35
N PRO A 46 -11.19 4.79 4.65
CA PRO A 46 -12.24 4.55 5.64
C PRO A 46 -13.60 5.11 5.21
N GLY A 47 -14.62 4.24 5.17
CA GLY A 47 -15.98 4.60 4.77
C GLY A 47 -16.23 4.64 3.26
N SER A 48 -15.27 4.21 2.43
CA SER A 48 -15.39 4.16 0.98
C SER A 48 -14.96 2.78 0.45
N ASP A 49 -15.71 2.26 -0.51
CA ASP A 49 -15.46 1.00 -1.20
C ASP A 49 -15.57 1.23 -2.72
N GLY A 50 -14.84 0.47 -3.53
CA GLY A 50 -14.88 0.60 -5.00
C GLY A 50 -13.49 0.55 -5.64
N PHE A 51 -13.22 1.43 -6.61
CA PHE A 51 -11.97 1.42 -7.39
C PHE A 51 -11.49 2.84 -7.68
N GLN A 52 -10.16 3.01 -7.72
CA GLN A 52 -9.51 4.20 -8.28
C GLN A 52 -8.85 3.85 -9.60
N LYS A 53 -9.09 4.69 -10.60
CA LYS A 53 -8.44 4.58 -11.92
C LYS A 53 -7.07 5.28 -11.86
N LEU A 54 -6.03 4.54 -12.19
CA LEU A 54 -4.64 4.97 -12.17
C LEU A 54 -3.91 4.40 -13.38
N PHE A 55 -2.68 4.86 -13.65
CA PHE A 55 -1.91 4.37 -14.78
C PHE A 55 -0.77 3.45 -14.34
N PHE A 56 -0.52 2.41 -15.13
CA PHE A 56 0.68 1.58 -15.06
C PHE A 56 1.37 1.63 -16.42
N GLY A 57 2.33 2.55 -16.57
CA GLY A 57 2.84 2.93 -17.87
C GLY A 57 1.76 3.67 -18.68
N GLN A 58 1.39 3.12 -19.84
CA GLN A 58 0.33 3.70 -20.69
C GLN A 58 -1.03 3.06 -20.47
N GLU A 59 -1.11 1.99 -19.66
CA GLU A 59 -2.35 1.26 -19.40
C GLU A 59 -3.09 1.87 -18.21
N GLU A 60 -4.40 2.10 -18.35
CA GLU A 60 -5.26 2.50 -17.24
C GLU A 60 -5.71 1.24 -16.48
N ILE A 61 -5.39 1.18 -15.19
CA ILE A 61 -5.71 0.08 -14.29
C ILE A 61 -6.67 0.53 -13.18
N ALA A 62 -7.47 -0.41 -12.68
CA ALA A 62 -8.37 -0.19 -11.55
C ALA A 62 -7.76 -0.76 -10.26
N ILE A 63 -7.38 0.12 -9.32
CA ILE A 63 -6.90 -0.29 -8.00
C ILE A 63 -8.09 -0.35 -7.03
N PRO A 64 -8.33 -1.49 -6.36
CA PRO A 64 -9.44 -1.63 -5.43
C PRO A 64 -9.27 -0.73 -4.19
N VAL A 65 -10.38 -0.14 -3.76
CA VAL A 65 -10.51 0.67 -2.55
C VAL A 65 -11.31 -0.12 -1.54
N HIS A 66 -10.80 -0.21 -0.33
CA HIS A 66 -11.41 -0.96 0.76
C HIS A 66 -11.80 -0.03 1.92
N PRO A 67 -12.94 -0.28 2.57
CA PRO A 67 -13.43 0.59 3.65
C PRO A 67 -12.71 0.37 4.98
N THR A 68 -12.01 -0.77 5.16
CA THR A 68 -11.30 -1.09 6.40
C THR A 68 -9.96 -1.76 6.11
N ILE A 69 -9.04 -1.70 7.09
CA ILE A 69 -7.75 -2.39 7.03
C ILE A 69 -7.95 -3.91 6.90
N GLU A 70 -8.88 -4.47 7.67
CA GLU A 70 -9.17 -5.91 7.68
C GLU A 70 -9.70 -6.38 6.32
N ALA A 71 -10.64 -5.65 5.70
CA ALA A 71 -11.16 -5.97 4.38
C ALA A 71 -10.03 -5.99 3.33
N ALA A 72 -9.14 -5.00 3.37
CA ALA A 72 -8.00 -4.93 2.45
C ALA A 72 -7.00 -6.06 2.66
N CYS A 73 -6.65 -6.40 3.90
CA CYS A 73 -5.75 -7.51 4.20
C CYS A 73 -6.34 -8.86 3.80
N ASN A 74 -7.65 -9.04 3.97
CA ASN A 74 -8.34 -10.26 3.54
C ASN A 74 -8.43 -10.37 2.02
N ALA A 75 -8.66 -9.26 1.31
CA ALA A 75 -8.72 -9.24 -0.15
C ALA A 75 -7.33 -9.41 -0.81
N HIS A 76 -6.27 -8.99 -0.12
CA HIS A 76 -4.89 -8.95 -0.63
C HIS A 76 -3.93 -9.71 0.31
N PRO A 77 -4.04 -11.04 0.43
CA PRO A 77 -3.27 -11.82 1.39
C PRO A 77 -1.75 -11.82 1.09
N THR A 78 -1.35 -11.44 -0.12
CA THR A 78 0.05 -11.32 -0.56
C THR A 78 0.68 -9.97 -0.24
N ALA A 79 -0.12 -8.96 0.14
CA ALA A 79 0.38 -7.64 0.47
C ALA A 79 0.95 -7.63 1.90
N ASP A 80 2.27 -7.48 1.99
CA ASP A 80 3.02 -7.56 3.25
C ASP A 80 3.59 -6.21 3.73
N VAL A 81 3.35 -5.15 2.96
CA VAL A 81 3.73 -3.78 3.31
C VAL A 81 2.48 -2.92 3.54
N PHE A 82 2.51 -2.09 4.57
CA PHE A 82 1.46 -1.13 4.87
C PHE A 82 2.05 0.28 4.87
N ILE A 83 1.48 1.18 4.07
CA ILE A 83 1.93 2.58 3.97
C ILE A 83 0.87 3.45 4.60
N ASN A 84 1.23 4.19 5.66
CA ASN A 84 0.31 5.00 6.44
C ASN A 84 0.86 6.41 6.71
N PHE A 85 -0.05 7.37 6.83
CA PHE A 85 0.23 8.76 7.22
C PHE A 85 -0.23 9.09 8.65
N ALA A 86 -0.75 8.14 9.44
CA ALA A 86 -1.40 8.51 10.71
C ALA A 86 -1.29 7.53 11.89
N SER A 87 -1.27 6.20 11.71
CA SER A 87 -1.45 5.27 12.84
C SER A 87 -0.76 3.91 12.74
N MET A 88 -0.63 3.22 13.87
CA MET A 88 -0.03 1.88 13.96
C MET A 88 -1.05 0.73 13.93
N SER A 89 -2.33 1.00 13.63
CA SER A 89 -3.41 -0.01 13.71
C SER A 89 -3.19 -1.23 12.81
N ALA A 90 -2.39 -1.09 11.75
CA ALA A 90 -2.03 -2.17 10.83
C ALA A 90 -1.15 -3.27 11.46
N LEU A 91 -0.43 -2.99 12.55
CA LEU A 91 0.41 -4.00 13.23
C LEU A 91 -0.37 -5.18 13.79
N LYS A 92 -1.70 -5.07 13.89
CA LYS A 92 -2.56 -6.17 14.33
C LYS A 92 -2.84 -7.19 13.22
N GLN A 93 -2.49 -6.88 11.96
CA GLN A 93 -2.79 -7.73 10.82
C GLN A 93 -1.66 -8.75 10.59
N PRO A 94 -1.98 -10.06 10.50
CA PRO A 94 -0.96 -11.10 10.41
C PRO A 94 -0.18 -11.08 9.09
N THR A 95 -0.74 -10.50 8.02
CA THR A 95 -0.09 -10.40 6.70
C THR A 95 0.91 -9.26 6.63
N VAL A 96 0.80 -8.25 7.50
CA VAL A 96 1.63 -7.04 7.45
C VAL A 96 2.95 -7.29 8.17
N ARG A 97 4.05 -7.29 7.42
CA ARG A 97 5.41 -7.44 7.93
C ARG A 97 6.12 -6.09 8.12
N VAL A 98 5.77 -5.10 7.29
CA VAL A 98 6.43 -3.79 7.27
C VAL A 98 5.37 -2.70 7.32
N VAL A 99 5.56 -1.72 8.21
CA VAL A 99 4.73 -0.51 8.26
C VAL A 99 5.62 0.71 8.02
N ALA A 100 5.33 1.46 6.96
CA ALA A 100 5.94 2.75 6.68
C ALA A 100 5.02 3.86 7.19
N ILE A 101 5.49 4.65 8.16
CA ILE A 101 4.74 5.77 8.75
C ILE A 101 5.31 7.07 8.20
N ILE A 102 4.46 7.86 7.52
CA ILE A 102 4.82 9.11 6.84
C ILE A 102 4.29 10.33 7.64
N ALA A 103 3.78 10.11 8.85
CA ALA A 103 3.34 11.18 9.74
C ALA A 103 4.53 11.98 10.27
N GLU A 104 4.53 13.30 10.06
CA GLU A 104 5.41 14.23 10.78
C GLU A 104 4.74 14.63 12.11
N GLY A 105 5.50 14.71 13.21
CA GLY A 105 4.97 15.17 14.51
C GLY A 105 4.20 14.12 15.32
N VAL A 106 4.47 12.83 15.14
CA VAL A 106 3.99 11.78 16.06
C VAL A 106 4.50 12.11 17.48
N PRO A 107 3.62 12.23 18.49
CA PRO A 107 4.04 12.59 19.84
C PRO A 107 5.07 11.60 20.40
N GLU A 108 6.19 12.12 20.90
CA GLU A 108 7.14 11.35 21.69
C GLU A 108 6.59 11.21 23.11
N ASN A 109 6.06 10.03 23.45
CA ASN A 109 5.74 9.73 24.84
C ASN A 109 7.05 9.59 25.62
N HIS A 110 7.36 10.59 26.43
CA HIS A 110 8.36 10.51 27.51
C HIS A 110 7.73 9.88 28.75
#